data_AF-K2RGI5-F1
#
_entry.id   AF-K2RGI5-F1
#
_cell.length_a   1.000
_cell.length_b   1.000
_cell.length_c   1.000
_cell.angle_alpha   90.00
_cell.angle_beta   90.00
_cell.angle_gamma   90.00
#
_symmetry.space_group_name_H-M   'P 1'
#
loop_
_entity.id
_entity.type
_entity.pdbx_description
1 polymer ?
#
loop_
_entity_poly.entity_id
_entity_poly.type
_entity_poly.pdbx_seq_one_letter_code
_entity_poly.pdbx_strand_id
1 'polypeptide(L)'
;MQNVRCRVAVKLMNIAQECRHTMMGSQGYIRCEERYPGMCGAHDQAITNPRTGSIWICPRLWRKPLRSVNCGITDISTTIIHQVSHIRSVGTPATDNHVDGRNACKRLPQRLAVANADNYAFYAQSAHLPCNLPY
;
A
#
# COMPACT_ATOMS: atom_id res chain seq x y z
N MET A 1 -8.93 6.96 24.16
CA MET A 1 -8.87 7.20 22.69
C MET A 1 -7.42 7.13 22.25
N GLN A 2 -7.05 6.22 21.34
CA GLN A 2 -5.68 6.10 20.87
C GLN A 2 -5.35 7.21 19.85
N ASN A 3 -4.25 7.95 20.07
CA ASN A 3 -3.80 9.04 19.21
C ASN A 3 -3.64 8.55 17.74
N VAL A 4 -4.20 9.29 16.78
CA VAL A 4 -4.17 8.89 15.36
C VAL A 4 -2.76 8.80 14.79
N ARG A 5 -1.84 9.66 15.22
CA ARG A 5 -0.42 9.56 14.81
C ARG A 5 0.19 8.25 15.29
N CYS A 6 -0.13 7.81 16.51
CA CYS A 6 0.31 6.51 17.02
C CYS A 6 -0.28 5.36 16.19
N ARG A 7 -1.57 5.42 15.82
CA ARG A 7 -2.19 4.39 14.96
C ARG A 7 -1.52 4.29 13.60
N VAL A 8 -1.26 5.43 12.96
CA VAL A 8 -0.57 5.50 11.65
C VAL A 8 0.86 4.96 11.78
N ALA A 9 1.59 5.38 12.82
CA ALA A 9 2.95 4.93 13.07
C ALA A 9 3.02 3.41 13.28
N VAL A 10 2.13 2.84 14.11
CA VAL A 10 2.06 1.38 14.34
C VAL A 10 1.79 0.64 13.03
N LYS A 11 0.83 1.09 12.23
CA LYS A 11 0.52 0.45 10.94
C LYS A 11 1.72 0.51 9.98
N LEU A 12 2.41 1.65 9.87
CA LEU A 12 3.62 1.78 9.04
C LEU A 12 4.77 0.89 9.54
N MET A 13 4.96 0.79 10.86
CA MET A 13 5.97 -0.11 11.43
C MET A 13 5.66 -1.58 11.12
N ASN A 14 4.40 -1.99 11.21
CA ASN A 14 3.99 -3.33 10.86
C ASN A 14 4.19 -3.63 9.37
N ILE A 15 3.83 -2.69 8.48
CA ILE A 15 4.09 -2.82 7.04
C ILE A 15 5.60 -2.96 6.79
N ALA A 16 6.42 -2.12 7.43
CA ALA A 16 7.87 -2.19 7.29
C ALA A 16 8.45 -3.51 7.81
N GLN A 17 7.91 -4.03 8.91
CA GLN A 17 8.32 -5.33 9.46
C GLN A 17 7.97 -6.47 8.49
N GLU A 18 6.76 -6.46 7.93
CA GLU A 18 6.34 -7.44 6.94
C GLU A 18 7.24 -7.41 5.69
N CYS A 19 7.52 -6.23 5.15
CA CYS A 19 8.37 -6.07 3.97
C CYS A 19 9.85 -6.46 4.20
N ARG A 20 10.28 -6.74 5.44
CA ARG A 20 11.63 -7.25 5.73
C ARG A 20 11.72 -8.78 5.64
N HIS A 21 10.60 -9.49 5.67
CA HIS A 21 10.59 -10.94 5.54
C HIS A 21 10.75 -11.36 4.09
N THR A 22 11.59 -12.35 3.84
CA THR A 22 11.89 -12.84 2.48
C THR A 22 11.15 -14.11 2.10
N MET A 23 10.52 -14.81 3.06
CA MET A 23 9.53 -15.89 2.85
C MET A 23 9.10 -16.53 4.17
N MET A 24 10.05 -16.90 5.05
CA MET A 24 9.76 -17.48 6.36
C MET A 24 9.30 -16.39 7.34
N GLY A 25 8.15 -16.61 7.99
CA GLY A 25 7.58 -15.67 8.97
C GLY A 25 6.82 -14.49 8.36
N SER A 26 6.73 -14.40 7.03
CA SER A 26 5.89 -13.42 6.34
C SER A 26 4.41 -13.75 6.54
N GLN A 27 3.61 -12.74 6.82
CA GLN A 27 2.16 -12.84 6.88
C GLN A 27 1.50 -12.63 5.50
N GLY A 28 2.23 -12.06 4.56
CA GLY A 28 1.87 -11.90 3.15
C GLY A 28 2.71 -12.78 2.23
N TYR A 29 2.20 -13.01 1.02
CA TYR A 29 2.90 -13.77 -0.01
C TYR A 29 2.71 -13.10 -1.37
N ILE A 30 3.78 -12.52 -1.91
CA ILE A 30 3.79 -11.82 -3.19
C ILE A 30 4.05 -12.81 -4.33
N ARG A 31 3.19 -12.80 -5.33
CA ARG A 31 3.32 -13.53 -6.59
C ARG A 31 3.58 -12.54 -7.71
N CYS A 32 4.57 -12.83 -8.54
CA CYS A 32 5.00 -11.94 -9.61
C CYS A 32 3.98 -11.81 -10.76
N GLU A 33 2.94 -12.64 -10.75
CA GLU A 33 1.94 -12.73 -11.81
C GLU A 33 0.53 -12.82 -11.20
N GLU A 34 -0.47 -12.55 -12.04
CA GLU A 34 -1.87 -12.75 -11.69
C GLU A 34 -2.18 -14.22 -11.39
N ARG A 35 -3.23 -14.47 -10.59
CA ARG A 35 -3.60 -15.83 -10.20
C ARG A 35 -4.09 -16.68 -11.37
N TYR A 36 -4.83 -16.03 -12.28
CA TYR A 36 -5.35 -16.59 -13.51
C TYR A 36 -5.50 -15.46 -14.53
N PRO A 37 -5.43 -15.75 -15.85
CA PRO A 37 -5.53 -14.73 -16.88
C PRO A 37 -6.79 -13.87 -16.75
N GLY A 38 -6.61 -12.54 -16.78
CA GLY A 38 -7.72 -11.58 -16.73
C GLY A 38 -8.28 -11.32 -15.33
N MET A 39 -7.62 -11.78 -14.27
CA MET A 39 -7.95 -11.39 -12.90
C MET A 39 -7.69 -9.90 -12.67
N CYS A 40 -6.62 -9.38 -13.27
CA CYS A 40 -6.30 -7.96 -13.21
C CYS A 40 -7.12 -7.17 -14.25
N GLY A 41 -7.84 -6.14 -13.80
CA GLY A 41 -8.44 -5.15 -14.68
C GLY A 41 -7.39 -4.31 -15.41
N ALA A 42 -7.83 -3.56 -16.43
CA ALA A 42 -6.94 -2.77 -17.29
C ALA A 42 -6.08 -1.72 -16.55
N HIS A 43 -6.53 -1.30 -15.35
CA HIS A 43 -5.88 -0.28 -14.54
C HIS A 43 -5.23 -0.83 -13.27
N ASP A 44 -5.41 -2.12 -12.97
CA ASP A 44 -4.91 -2.72 -11.74
C ASP A 44 -3.40 -2.87 -11.77
N GLN A 45 -2.78 -2.59 -10.64
CA GLN A 45 -1.33 -2.73 -10.45
C GLN A 45 -1.01 -3.98 -9.64
N ALA A 46 -1.86 -4.32 -8.68
CA ALA A 46 -1.81 -5.54 -7.91
C ALA A 46 -3.16 -5.75 -7.23
N ILE A 47 -3.44 -6.99 -6.83
CA ILE A 47 -4.63 -7.36 -6.09
C ILE A 47 -4.20 -8.12 -4.83
N THR A 48 -4.81 -7.81 -3.69
CA THR A 48 -4.57 -8.50 -2.42
C THR A 48 -5.81 -9.24 -1.96
N ASN A 49 -5.63 -10.47 -1.46
CA ASN A 49 -6.63 -11.11 -0.59
C ASN A 49 -6.30 -10.76 0.87
N PRO A 50 -7.10 -9.90 1.53
CA PRO A 50 -6.81 -9.42 2.90
C PRO A 50 -6.75 -10.52 3.95
N ARG A 51 -7.45 -11.65 3.72
CA ARG A 51 -7.55 -12.76 4.68
C ARG A 51 -6.37 -13.72 4.55
N THR A 52 -5.94 -14.04 3.33
CA THR A 52 -4.83 -14.99 3.12
C THR A 52 -3.47 -14.31 3.03
N GLY A 53 -3.42 -12.98 2.88
CA GLY A 53 -2.17 -12.24 2.66
C GLY A 53 -1.57 -12.42 1.26
N SER A 54 -2.30 -13.10 0.35
CA SER A 54 -1.83 -13.30 -1.03
C SER A 54 -1.89 -11.97 -1.78
N ILE A 55 -0.77 -11.55 -2.34
CA ILE A 55 -0.65 -10.40 -3.23
C ILE A 55 -0.28 -10.93 -4.61
N TRP A 56 -1.03 -10.55 -5.64
CA TRP A 56 -0.74 -10.87 -7.03
C TRP A 56 -0.39 -9.59 -7.79
N ILE A 57 0.79 -9.55 -8.40
CA ILE A 57 1.23 -8.41 -9.18
C ILE A 57 0.60 -8.48 -10.58
N CYS A 58 0.00 -7.36 -11.00
CA CYS A 58 -0.60 -7.24 -12.32
C CYS A 58 0.45 -6.77 -13.36
N PRO A 59 0.29 -7.12 -14.65
CA PRO A 59 1.25 -6.76 -15.70
C PRO A 59 1.56 -5.25 -15.80
N ARG A 60 0.60 -4.39 -15.44
CA ARG A 60 0.78 -2.94 -15.47
C ARG A 60 1.83 -2.43 -14.49
N LEU A 61 2.01 -3.09 -13.34
CA LEU A 61 2.99 -2.66 -12.35
C LEU A 61 4.42 -2.84 -12.86
N TRP A 62 4.68 -3.88 -13.66
CA TRP A 62 6.00 -4.13 -14.24
C TRP A 62 6.47 -3.04 -15.22
N ARG A 63 5.57 -2.18 -15.69
CA ARG A 63 5.91 -1.01 -16.51
C ARG A 63 6.31 0.22 -15.70
N LYS A 64 6.31 0.14 -14.36
CA LYS A 64 6.65 1.24 -13.45
C LYS A 64 8.08 1.11 -12.94
N PRO A 65 8.72 2.23 -12.58
CA PRO A 65 10.02 2.16 -11.93
C PRO A 65 9.89 1.50 -10.55
N LEU A 66 11.01 0.97 -10.04
CA LEU A 66 11.07 0.46 -8.67
C LEU A 66 10.69 1.54 -7.64
N ARG A 67 11.18 2.76 -7.87
CA ARG A 67 10.92 3.96 -7.07
C ARG A 67 10.80 5.15 -8.01
N SER A 68 9.75 5.95 -7.86
CA SER A 68 9.60 7.21 -8.56
C SER A 68 10.50 8.27 -7.92
N VAL A 69 11.05 9.15 -8.73
CA VAL A 69 11.71 10.40 -8.29
C VAL A 69 10.73 11.58 -8.23
N ASN A 70 9.53 11.39 -8.79
CA ASN A 70 8.47 12.39 -8.83
C ASN A 70 7.41 12.10 -7.76
N CYS A 71 7.01 13.16 -7.05
CA CYS A 71 6.01 13.12 -6.00
C CYS A 71 4.61 12.76 -6.52
N GLY A 72 3.88 11.92 -5.78
CA GLY A 72 2.50 11.55 -6.09
C GLY A 72 2.35 10.57 -7.25
N ILE A 73 3.45 10.05 -7.77
CA ILE A 73 3.45 9.03 -8.82
C ILE A 73 3.60 7.66 -8.18
N THR A 74 2.68 6.75 -8.48
CA THR A 74 2.76 5.36 -8.04
C THR A 74 3.89 4.61 -8.76
N ASP A 75 4.63 3.82 -8.00
CA ASP A 75 5.79 3.01 -8.37
C ASP A 75 5.68 1.63 -7.69
N ILE A 76 6.60 0.70 -7.98
CA ILE A 76 6.56 -0.65 -7.39
C ILE A 76 6.55 -0.58 -5.86
N SER A 77 7.40 0.26 -5.26
CA SER A 77 7.53 0.34 -3.80
C SER A 77 6.23 0.81 -3.11
N THR A 78 5.62 1.87 -3.63
CA THR A 78 4.35 2.42 -3.12
C THR A 78 3.20 1.45 -3.34
N THR A 79 3.15 0.74 -4.47
CA THR A 79 2.16 -0.31 -4.70
C THR A 79 2.30 -1.44 -3.69
N ILE A 80 3.52 -1.90 -3.38
CA ILE A 80 3.71 -2.94 -2.36
C ILE A 80 3.26 -2.45 -0.97
N ILE A 81 3.61 -1.22 -0.58
CA ILE A 81 3.15 -0.63 0.70
C ILE A 81 1.62 -0.60 0.77
N HIS A 82 0.96 -0.19 -0.31
CA HIS A 82 -0.50 -0.22 -0.42
C HIS A 82 -1.04 -1.64 -0.22
N GLN A 83 -0.54 -2.62 -0.99
CA GLN A 83 -1.06 -3.99 -0.96
C GLN A 83 -0.85 -4.66 0.41
N VAL A 84 0.33 -4.49 1.01
CA VAL A 84 0.64 -5.02 2.35
C VAL A 84 -0.27 -4.41 3.42
N SER A 85 -0.69 -3.15 3.27
CA SER A 85 -1.59 -2.50 4.23
C SER A 85 -2.99 -3.14 4.32
N HIS A 86 -3.43 -3.82 3.25
CA HIS A 86 -4.68 -4.59 3.21
C HIS A 86 -4.60 -5.90 4.00
N ILE A 87 -3.41 -6.43 4.26
CA ILE A 87 -3.27 -7.73 4.92
C ILE A 87 -3.68 -7.61 6.39
N ARG A 88 -4.72 -8.35 6.78
CA ARG A 88 -5.32 -8.25 8.13
C ARG A 88 -4.34 -8.64 9.23
N SER A 89 -3.55 -9.66 8.98
CA SER A 89 -2.55 -10.21 9.90
C SER A 89 -1.36 -9.26 10.08
N VAL A 90 -1.00 -8.47 9.05
CA VAL A 90 0.03 -7.41 9.16
C VAL A 90 -0.44 -6.30 10.11
N GLY A 91 -1.71 -5.91 10.10
CA GLY A 91 -2.20 -4.97 11.10
C GLY A 91 -3.70 -4.75 11.03
N THR A 92 -4.34 -4.68 12.20
CA THR A 92 -5.79 -4.51 12.34
C THR A 92 -6.16 -3.08 12.76
N PRO A 93 -7.19 -2.46 12.15
CA PRO A 93 -7.93 -2.97 10.99
C PRO A 93 -7.07 -2.96 9.72
N ALA A 94 -7.38 -3.88 8.79
CA ALA A 94 -6.91 -3.79 7.41
C ALA A 94 -7.40 -2.48 6.78
N THR A 95 -6.66 -1.96 5.81
CA THR A 95 -7.12 -0.84 5.00
C THR A 95 -8.09 -1.34 3.92
N ASP A 96 -8.88 -0.41 3.39
CA ASP A 96 -9.70 -0.54 2.19
C ASP A 96 -9.21 0.44 1.12
N ASN A 97 -9.82 0.36 -0.07
CA ASN A 97 -9.63 1.32 -1.17
C ASN A 97 -10.80 2.30 -1.21
N HIS A 98 -10.74 3.32 -0.34
CA HIS A 98 -11.77 4.36 -0.29
C HIS A 98 -11.63 5.35 -1.45
N VAL A 99 -10.40 5.70 -1.81
CA VAL A 99 -10.07 6.52 -2.97
C VAL A 99 -8.66 6.19 -3.45
N ASP A 100 -8.44 6.42 -4.75
CA ASP A 100 -7.12 6.27 -5.37
C ASP A 100 -6.50 7.63 -5.71
N GLY A 101 -5.18 7.70 -5.61
CA GLY A 101 -4.40 8.85 -6.01
C GLY A 101 -4.26 9.94 -4.94
N ARG A 102 -3.08 10.56 -4.90
CA ARG A 102 -2.66 11.51 -3.86
C ARG A 102 -3.68 12.63 -3.58
N ASN A 103 -4.23 13.23 -4.62
CA ASN A 103 -5.16 14.36 -4.47
C ASN A 103 -6.49 13.94 -3.83
N ALA A 104 -7.01 12.76 -4.15
CA ALA A 104 -8.21 12.25 -3.53
C ALA A 104 -7.95 11.86 -2.07
N CYS A 105 -6.80 11.24 -1.81
CA CYS A 105 -6.41 10.83 -0.46
C CYS A 105 -6.29 12.01 0.51
N LYS A 106 -5.83 13.17 0.05
CA LYS A 106 -5.76 14.43 0.83
C LYS A 106 -7.13 15.02 1.18
N ARG A 107 -8.18 14.66 0.44
CA ARG A 107 -9.55 15.14 0.68
C ARG A 107 -10.35 14.23 1.61
N LEU A 108 -9.82 13.05 1.97
CA LEU A 108 -10.53 12.15 2.86
C LEU A 108 -10.62 12.72 4.28
N PRO A 109 -11.77 12.57 4.96
CA PRO A 109 -11.83 12.83 6.40
C PRO A 109 -10.90 11.86 7.13
N GLN A 110 -10.35 12.30 8.26
CA GLN A 110 -9.36 11.57 9.06
C GLN A 110 -9.71 10.08 9.27
N ARG A 111 -10.99 9.77 9.57
CA ARG A 111 -11.45 8.39 9.80
C ARG A 111 -11.29 7.47 8.59
N LEU A 112 -11.44 8.00 7.38
CA LEU A 112 -11.26 7.24 6.12
C LEU A 112 -9.79 7.27 5.70
N ALA A 113 -9.09 8.39 5.91
CA ALA A 113 -7.67 8.49 5.59
C ALA A 113 -6.82 7.45 6.33
N VAL A 114 -7.10 7.18 7.62
CA VAL A 114 -6.41 6.13 8.40
C VAL A 114 -6.78 4.71 7.95
N ALA A 115 -7.88 4.55 7.23
CA ALA A 115 -8.39 3.27 6.73
C ALA A 115 -8.11 3.08 5.22
N ASN A 116 -7.52 4.06 4.53
CA ASN A 116 -7.27 3.99 3.08
C ASN A 116 -5.84 3.53 2.78
N ALA A 117 -5.65 2.56 1.89
CA ALA A 117 -4.33 2.00 1.58
C ALA A 117 -3.38 3.01 0.91
N ASP A 118 -3.88 3.75 -0.08
CA ASP A 118 -3.10 4.77 -0.80
C ASP A 118 -2.59 5.87 0.14
N ASN A 119 -3.27 6.13 1.27
CA ASN A 119 -2.79 7.10 2.24
C ASN A 119 -1.45 6.70 2.87
N TYR A 120 -1.25 5.42 3.15
CA TYR A 120 0.02 4.92 3.70
C TYR A 120 1.12 4.94 2.64
N ALA A 121 0.79 4.57 1.40
CA ALA A 121 1.73 4.56 0.28
C ALA A 121 2.26 5.97 -0.04
N PHE A 122 1.37 6.96 -0.19
CA PHE A 122 1.77 8.32 -0.50
C PHE A 122 2.38 9.06 0.70
N TYR A 123 1.99 8.73 1.94
CA TYR A 123 2.69 9.24 3.13
C TYR A 123 4.13 8.73 3.18
N ALA A 124 4.36 7.43 2.95
CA ALA A 124 5.71 6.85 2.91
C ALA A 124 6.57 7.46 1.79
N GLN A 125 6.00 7.66 0.60
CA GLN A 125 6.69 8.33 -0.50
C GLN A 125 7.06 9.78 -0.14
N SER A 126 6.13 10.53 0.45
CA SER A 126 6.36 11.94 0.83
C SER A 126 7.37 12.09 1.97
N ALA A 127 7.52 11.06 2.81
CA ALA A 127 8.57 11.02 3.82
C ALA A 127 9.96 10.67 3.23
N HIS A 128 9.99 9.97 2.10
CA HIS A 128 11.24 9.58 1.42
C HIS A 128 11.75 10.65 0.44
N LEU A 129 10.86 11.28 -0.30
CA LEU A 129 11.19 12.30 -1.30
C LEU A 129 11.01 13.71 -0.71
N PRO A 130 11.81 14.71 -1.13
CA PRO A 130 11.64 16.10 -0.74
C PRO A 130 10.45 16.74 -1.47
N CYS A 131 9.25 16.21 -1.25
CA CYS A 131 8.03 16.71 -1.87
C CYS A 131 7.61 18.02 -1.20
N ASN A 132 7.55 19.12 -1.97
CA ASN A 132 7.01 20.38 -1.47
C ASN A 132 5.55 20.18 -1.02
N LEU A 133 5.30 20.49 0.27
CA LEU A 133 4.04 20.50 1.02
C LEU A 133 3.51 19.14 1.52
N PRO A 134 3.04 19.11 2.78
CA PRO A 134 2.88 17.88 3.55
C PRO A 134 1.83 16.99 2.91
N TYR A 135 2.09 15.69 2.99
CA TYR A 135 1.02 14.71 3.04
C TYR A 135 0.25 14.90 4.35
#